data_AF-E7BTN9-F1
#
_entry.id   AF-E7BTN9-F1
#
_cell.length_a   1.000
_cell.length_b   1.000
_cell.length_c   1.000
_cell.angle_alpha   90.00
_cell.angle_beta   90.00
_cell.angle_gamma   90.00
#
_symmetry.space_group_name_H-M   'P 1'
#
loop_
_entity.id
_entity.type
_entity.pdbx_description
1 polymer ?
#
loop_
_entity_poly.entity_id
_entity_poly.type
_entity_poly.pdbx_seq_one_letter_code
_entity_poly.pdbx_strand_id
1 'polypeptide(L)'
;GASGPVNISTSGVYQWWYTIGLRTKGELYVSSVFLALVSALFLFAGWLHLQPNFQPSLSWFKDAESRLNHHLSGLFGVSSLAWTGHLVHVAIPESRGKHVGWDNFLTELPHPAGLTPFWTGNWAAYAQNPDSASHIFSSSEGSGDAILTFLGGFHPQSQSLWLTDIAHHHLAIAVIFIVAGHMYRTNFGIGHRLQAILEAHVPPSGSLGAGHRGIFDTVNNSLHFQLGLALASLGTITSLVAQHTYSLPPYAFLANDFTTQASLYTHHQYIAGFIMCGAFAHGAIFFIRDYDPELNKGNVLARILDHKEAIISHLSWVSLFLGFHTLGIYVHNDVVLAFGTPEKQILIEPVFAQWIQAAHGKSLYGFDLLLSSPSSAAASAGQSLWLPGWLEAINNNQNSLFLTIGPGDFLVHHAIALGLHTTTLILV
;
A
#
# COMPACT_ATOMS: atom_id res chain seq x y z
N GLY A 1 3.59 -2.65 -34.67
CA GLY A 1 3.02 -2.96 -35.99
C GLY A 1 1.62 -2.43 -36.14
N ALA A 2 1.41 -1.13 -35.97
CA ALA A 2 0.15 -0.48 -36.35
C ALA A 2 0.26 0.04 -37.79
N SER A 3 -0.86 0.12 -38.51
CA SER A 3 -0.91 0.62 -39.89
C SER A 3 -0.96 2.15 -40.00
N GLY A 4 -0.97 2.86 -38.87
CA GLY A 4 -0.97 4.32 -38.79
C GLY A 4 -0.27 4.83 -37.52
N PRO A 5 -0.15 6.16 -37.35
CA PRO A 5 0.48 6.75 -36.18
C PRO A 5 -0.25 6.37 -34.89
N VAL A 6 0.50 5.89 -33.90
CA VAL A 6 -0.01 5.51 -32.57
C VAL A 6 0.96 5.95 -31.49
N ASN A 7 0.43 6.15 -30.29
CA ASN A 7 1.24 6.35 -29.08
C ASN A 7 1.36 5.03 -28.32
N ILE A 8 2.56 4.73 -27.84
CA ILE A 8 2.79 3.58 -26.95
C ILE A 8 2.33 3.98 -25.54
N SER A 9 1.48 3.16 -24.94
CA SER A 9 1.04 3.35 -23.56
C SER A 9 2.15 2.92 -22.60
N THR A 10 2.44 3.76 -21.61
CA THR A 10 3.36 3.47 -20.51
C THR A 10 2.66 3.47 -19.14
N SER A 11 1.33 3.34 -19.14
CA SER A 11 0.49 3.43 -17.93
C SER A 11 0.23 2.10 -17.24
N GLY A 12 0.63 0.97 -17.82
CA GLY A 12 0.45 -0.37 -17.22
C GLY A 12 -0.95 -0.96 -17.32
N VAL A 13 -1.89 -0.26 -17.99
CA VAL A 13 -3.30 -0.71 -18.09
C VAL A 13 -3.44 -2.03 -18.84
N TYR A 14 -2.57 -2.32 -19.81
CA TYR A 14 -2.57 -3.60 -20.52
C TYR A 14 -2.23 -4.76 -19.58
N GLN A 15 -1.17 -4.63 -18.80
CA GLN A 15 -0.73 -5.63 -17.83
C GLN A 15 -1.79 -5.83 -16.74
N TRP A 16 -2.36 -4.74 -16.22
CA TRP A 16 -3.42 -4.82 -15.20
C TRP A 16 -4.67 -5.52 -15.73
N TRP A 17 -5.25 -5.06 -16.83
CA TRP A 17 -6.46 -5.63 -17.42
C TRP A 17 -6.29 -7.09 -17.82
N TYR A 18 -5.13 -7.44 -18.39
CA TYR A 18 -4.80 -8.82 -18.72
C TYR A 18 -4.71 -9.70 -17.46
N THR A 19 -4.10 -9.20 -16.38
CA THR A 19 -3.96 -9.96 -15.13
C THR A 19 -5.32 -10.26 -14.49
N ILE A 20 -6.28 -9.34 -14.57
CA ILE A 20 -7.62 -9.49 -13.98
C ILE A 20 -8.61 -10.25 -14.88
N GLY A 21 -8.16 -10.77 -16.04
CA GLY A 21 -8.96 -11.66 -16.87
C GLY A 21 -9.59 -11.03 -18.12
N LEU A 22 -9.31 -9.76 -18.45
CA LEU A 22 -9.77 -9.20 -19.73
C LEU A 22 -8.91 -9.76 -20.88
N ARG A 23 -9.56 -10.24 -21.94
CA ARG A 23 -8.94 -10.90 -23.10
C ARG A 23 -9.31 -10.27 -24.43
N THR A 24 -10.48 -9.62 -24.53
CA THR A 24 -11.00 -9.10 -25.80
C THR A 24 -11.28 -7.60 -25.76
N LYS A 25 -11.28 -6.97 -26.94
CA LYS A 25 -11.70 -5.57 -27.10
C LYS A 25 -13.17 -5.36 -26.72
N GLY A 26 -14.01 -6.38 -26.89
CA GLY A 26 -15.42 -6.34 -26.53
C GLY A 26 -15.61 -6.17 -25.02
N GLU A 27 -14.84 -6.89 -24.21
CA GLU A 27 -14.90 -6.76 -22.75
C GLU A 27 -14.43 -5.38 -22.28
N LEU A 28 -13.39 -4.83 -22.90
CA LEU A 28 -12.94 -3.46 -22.64
C LEU A 28 -14.04 -2.43 -23.00
N TYR A 29 -14.72 -2.63 -24.13
CA TYR A 29 -15.82 -1.77 -24.53
C TYR A 29 -16.98 -1.83 -23.54
N VAL A 30 -17.43 -3.03 -23.15
CA VAL A 30 -18.50 -3.20 -22.15
C VAL A 30 -18.11 -2.57 -20.82
N SER A 31 -16.86 -2.78 -20.37
CA SER A 31 -16.33 -2.17 -19.14
C SER A 31 -16.36 -0.63 -19.22
N SER A 32 -16.00 -0.05 -20.36
CA SER A 32 -16.03 1.40 -20.57
C SER A 32 -17.46 1.97 -20.50
N VAL A 33 -18.43 1.28 -21.09
CA VAL A 33 -19.86 1.67 -21.04
C VAL A 33 -20.38 1.56 -19.62
N PHE A 34 -20.04 0.49 -18.90
CA PHE A 34 -20.39 0.33 -17.50
C PHE A 34 -19.87 1.48 -16.64
N LEU A 35 -18.59 1.86 -16.77
CA LEU A 35 -18.02 2.99 -16.02
C LEU A 35 -18.67 4.33 -16.40
N ALA A 36 -19.06 4.53 -17.66
CA ALA A 36 -19.79 5.72 -18.08
C ALA A 36 -21.18 5.80 -17.42
N LEU A 37 -21.91 4.68 -17.33
CA LEU A 37 -23.19 4.60 -16.64
C LEU A 37 -23.04 4.83 -15.12
N VAL A 38 -22.02 4.24 -14.50
CA VAL A 38 -21.70 4.46 -13.08
C VAL A 38 -21.37 5.94 -12.82
N SER A 39 -20.60 6.58 -13.70
CA SER A 39 -20.32 8.01 -13.61
C SER A 39 -21.60 8.85 -13.70
N ALA A 40 -22.49 8.56 -14.66
CA ALA A 40 -23.78 9.22 -14.77
C ALA A 40 -24.65 9.03 -13.52
N LEU A 41 -24.64 7.83 -12.93
CA LEU A 41 -25.33 7.54 -11.67
C LEU A 41 -24.78 8.39 -10.52
N PHE A 42 -23.46 8.53 -10.38
CA PHE A 42 -22.86 9.37 -9.34
C PHE A 42 -23.16 10.87 -9.52
N LEU A 43 -23.16 11.36 -10.76
CA LEU A 43 -23.56 12.74 -11.05
C LEU A 43 -25.03 12.98 -10.70
N PHE A 44 -25.91 12.04 -11.04
CA PHE A 44 -27.32 12.09 -10.66
C PHE A 44 -27.51 12.03 -9.14
N ALA A 45 -26.79 11.14 -8.44
CA ALA A 45 -26.82 11.06 -6.98
C ALA A 45 -26.34 12.37 -6.33
N GLY A 46 -25.31 13.01 -6.87
CA GLY A 46 -24.85 14.33 -6.44
C GLY A 46 -25.93 15.41 -6.59
N TRP A 47 -26.58 15.48 -7.75
CA TRP A 47 -27.73 16.38 -7.96
C TRP A 47 -28.90 16.05 -7.02
N LEU A 48 -29.19 14.77 -6.81
CA LEU A 48 -30.30 14.30 -5.98
C LEU A 48 -30.11 14.73 -4.52
N HIS A 49 -28.90 14.55 -3.97
CA HIS A 49 -28.58 14.95 -2.59
C HIS A 49 -28.46 16.46 -2.36
N LEU A 50 -28.59 17.27 -3.41
CA LEU A 50 -28.79 18.72 -3.32
C LEU A 50 -30.27 19.10 -3.33
N GLN A 51 -31.19 18.18 -3.63
CA GLN A 51 -32.61 18.47 -3.60
C GLN A 51 -33.13 18.59 -2.15
N PRO A 52 -34.08 19.48 -1.85
CA PRO A 52 -34.53 19.75 -0.48
C PRO A 52 -34.96 18.52 0.32
N ASN A 53 -35.56 17.53 -0.34
CA ASN A 53 -36.06 16.31 0.31
C ASN A 53 -34.97 15.28 0.62
N PHE A 54 -33.79 15.39 0.01
CA PHE A 54 -32.70 14.41 0.09
C PHE A 54 -31.39 15.00 0.63
N GLN A 55 -31.39 16.28 1.02
CA GLN A 55 -30.25 16.97 1.58
C GLN A 55 -29.92 16.41 2.98
N PRO A 56 -28.72 15.84 3.20
CA PRO A 56 -28.34 15.32 4.51
C PRO A 56 -28.20 16.44 5.55
N SER A 57 -28.55 16.13 6.80
CA SER A 57 -28.38 17.05 7.93
C SER A 57 -26.92 17.15 8.37
N LEU A 58 -26.57 18.21 9.11
CA LEU A 58 -25.22 18.37 9.65
C LEU A 58 -24.82 17.22 10.60
N SER A 59 -25.76 16.72 11.39
CA SER A 59 -25.53 15.57 12.29
C SER A 59 -25.14 14.31 11.52
N TRP A 60 -25.66 14.13 10.30
CA TRP A 60 -25.29 13.01 9.43
C TRP A 60 -23.81 13.09 9.02
N PHE A 61 -23.32 14.28 8.66
CA PHE A 61 -21.90 14.48 8.30
C PHE A 61 -20.94 14.32 9.49
N LYS A 62 -21.41 14.57 10.71
CA LYS A 62 -20.61 14.47 11.95
C LYS A 62 -20.69 13.11 12.63
N ASP A 63 -21.47 12.17 12.11
CA ASP A 63 -21.55 10.80 12.63
C ASP A 63 -20.32 9.97 12.18
N ALA A 64 -19.23 10.16 12.91
CA ALA A 64 -17.93 9.55 12.61
C ALA A 64 -17.95 8.03 12.83
N GLU A 65 -18.56 7.55 13.92
CA GLU A 65 -18.66 6.13 14.22
C GLU A 65 -19.43 5.36 13.15
N SER A 66 -20.60 5.86 12.73
CA SER A 66 -21.36 5.22 11.65
C SER A 66 -20.57 5.22 10.34
N ARG A 67 -19.97 6.35 9.97
CA ARG A 67 -19.16 6.44 8.75
C ARG A 67 -17.98 5.47 8.76
N LEU A 68 -17.24 5.37 9.86
CA LEU A 68 -16.11 4.44 9.99
C LEU A 68 -16.56 2.99 9.89
N ASN A 69 -17.65 2.60 10.56
CA ASN A 69 -18.18 1.25 10.45
C ASN A 69 -18.54 0.89 9.01
N HIS A 70 -19.29 1.75 8.32
CA HIS A 70 -19.70 1.51 6.93
C HIS A 70 -18.51 1.53 5.95
N HIS A 71 -17.51 2.37 6.18
CA HIS A 71 -16.33 2.41 5.33
C HIS A 71 -15.41 1.20 5.56
N LEU A 72 -15.15 0.83 6.81
CA LEU A 72 -14.35 -0.35 7.13
C LEU A 72 -15.05 -1.62 6.63
N SER A 73 -16.29 -1.86 7.06
CA SER A 73 -16.98 -3.12 6.69
C SER A 73 -17.48 -3.13 5.25
N GLY A 74 -18.17 -2.07 4.81
CA GLY A 74 -18.77 -2.00 3.48
C GLY A 74 -17.77 -1.62 2.40
N LEU A 75 -17.21 -0.41 2.49
CA LEU A 75 -16.34 0.11 1.43
C LEU A 75 -15.06 -0.71 1.27
N PHE A 76 -14.37 -1.09 2.36
CA PHE A 76 -13.14 -1.88 2.29
C PHE A 76 -13.41 -3.38 2.38
N GLY A 77 -14.14 -3.83 3.41
CA GLY A 77 -14.40 -5.25 3.64
C GLY A 77 -15.19 -5.93 2.52
N VAL A 78 -16.41 -5.47 2.24
CA VAL A 78 -17.27 -6.06 1.20
C VAL A 78 -16.66 -5.88 -0.19
N SER A 79 -16.04 -4.75 -0.50
CA SER A 79 -15.38 -4.56 -1.81
C SER A 79 -14.17 -5.50 -1.97
N SER A 80 -13.36 -5.70 -0.92
CA SER A 80 -12.24 -6.65 -0.96
C SER A 80 -12.74 -8.09 -1.11
N LEU A 81 -13.85 -8.45 -0.44
CA LEU A 81 -14.49 -9.76 -0.59
C LEU A 81 -15.03 -9.96 -2.02
N ALA A 82 -15.68 -8.94 -2.59
CA ALA A 82 -16.16 -8.97 -3.96
C ALA A 82 -14.98 -9.07 -4.96
N TRP A 83 -13.86 -8.42 -4.67
CA TRP A 83 -12.64 -8.54 -5.48
C TRP A 83 -12.03 -9.94 -5.41
N THR A 84 -12.01 -10.59 -4.23
CA THR A 84 -11.69 -12.03 -4.15
C THR A 84 -12.62 -12.84 -5.04
N GLY A 85 -13.93 -12.58 -4.99
CA GLY A 85 -14.90 -13.24 -5.87
C GLY A 85 -14.55 -13.09 -7.35
N HIS A 86 -14.22 -11.87 -7.78
CA HIS A 86 -13.77 -11.62 -9.15
C HIS A 86 -12.49 -12.38 -9.50
N LEU A 87 -11.47 -12.35 -8.63
CA LEU A 87 -10.20 -13.05 -8.88
C LEU A 87 -10.39 -14.58 -8.97
N VAL A 88 -11.13 -15.17 -8.04
CA VAL A 88 -11.39 -16.62 -7.97
C VAL A 88 -12.22 -17.12 -9.14
N HIS A 89 -13.21 -16.35 -9.56
CA HIS A 89 -14.16 -16.82 -10.57
C HIS A 89 -13.86 -16.35 -12.00
N VAL A 90 -13.08 -15.29 -12.19
CA VAL A 90 -12.78 -14.74 -13.53
C VAL A 90 -11.27 -14.73 -13.77
N ALA A 91 -10.49 -14.00 -12.97
CA ALA A 91 -9.07 -13.79 -13.27
C ALA A 91 -8.25 -15.09 -13.28
N ILE A 92 -8.44 -15.95 -12.27
CA ILE A 92 -7.72 -17.23 -12.16
C ILE A 92 -8.11 -18.19 -13.30
N PRO A 93 -9.41 -18.45 -13.59
CA PRO A 93 -9.80 -19.23 -14.78
C PRO A 93 -9.22 -18.69 -16.09
N GLU A 94 -9.30 -17.38 -16.32
CA GLU A 94 -8.76 -16.74 -17.52
C GLU A 94 -7.24 -16.82 -17.59
N SER A 95 -6.53 -16.83 -16.46
CA SER A 95 -5.09 -17.10 -16.41
C SER A 95 -4.73 -18.56 -16.72
N ARG A 96 -5.71 -19.47 -16.66
CA ARG A 96 -5.57 -20.89 -17.01
C ARG A 96 -6.16 -21.23 -18.39
N GLY A 97 -6.46 -20.21 -19.20
CA GLY A 97 -7.04 -20.37 -20.53
C GLY A 97 -8.49 -20.85 -20.53
N LYS A 98 -9.20 -20.74 -19.42
CA LYS A 98 -10.62 -21.08 -19.28
C LYS A 98 -11.46 -19.79 -19.29
N HIS A 99 -12.27 -19.63 -20.33
CA HIS A 99 -13.12 -18.44 -20.45
C HIS A 99 -14.26 -18.45 -19.42
N VAL A 100 -14.40 -17.36 -18.67
CA VAL A 100 -15.55 -17.13 -17.76
C VAL A 100 -16.10 -15.72 -17.95
N GLY A 101 -17.34 -15.64 -18.41
CA GLY A 101 -18.08 -14.41 -18.66
C GLY A 101 -19.46 -14.42 -18.00
N TRP A 102 -20.22 -13.33 -18.20
CA TRP A 102 -21.57 -13.19 -17.65
C TRP A 102 -22.56 -14.27 -18.12
N ASP A 103 -22.28 -14.88 -19.28
CA ASP A 103 -23.07 -15.92 -19.92
C ASP A 103 -22.91 -17.30 -19.27
N ASN A 104 -21.75 -17.60 -18.66
CA ASN A 104 -21.44 -18.93 -18.12
C ASN A 104 -20.97 -18.94 -16.65
N PHE A 105 -20.73 -17.78 -16.02
CA PHE A 105 -20.24 -17.67 -14.64
C PHE A 105 -21.10 -18.42 -13.60
N LEU A 106 -22.42 -18.49 -13.81
CA LEU A 106 -23.33 -19.18 -12.88
C LEU A 106 -23.25 -20.71 -12.97
N THR A 107 -22.71 -21.24 -14.06
CA THR A 107 -22.59 -22.69 -14.31
C THR A 107 -21.16 -23.19 -14.19
N GLU A 108 -20.17 -22.31 -14.32
CA GLU A 108 -18.76 -22.65 -14.20
C GLU A 108 -18.31 -22.59 -12.74
N LEU A 109 -17.87 -23.74 -12.21
CA LEU A 109 -17.32 -23.81 -10.86
C LEU A 109 -15.89 -23.23 -10.85
N PRO A 110 -15.54 -22.38 -9.87
CA PRO A 110 -14.18 -21.88 -9.70
C PRO A 110 -13.22 -22.95 -9.16
N HIS A 111 -13.75 -23.96 -8.47
CA HIS A 111 -12.98 -25.09 -7.92
C HIS A 111 -13.77 -26.39 -8.13
N PRO A 112 -13.13 -27.52 -8.50
CA PRO A 112 -13.83 -28.78 -8.83
C PRO A 112 -14.73 -29.30 -7.70
N ALA A 113 -14.32 -29.15 -6.44
CA ALA A 113 -15.10 -29.58 -5.28
C ALA A 113 -16.28 -28.65 -4.89
N GLY A 114 -16.47 -27.53 -5.61
CA GLY A 114 -17.47 -26.52 -5.29
C GLY A 114 -17.33 -25.98 -3.87
N LEU A 115 -18.45 -25.61 -3.23
CA LEU A 115 -18.48 -25.05 -1.87
C LEU A 115 -18.49 -26.11 -0.75
N THR A 116 -18.46 -27.40 -1.07
CA THR A 116 -18.51 -28.47 -0.06
C THR A 116 -17.35 -28.38 0.96
N PRO A 117 -16.09 -28.16 0.54
CA PRO A 117 -14.97 -28.01 1.49
C PRO A 117 -15.11 -26.77 2.40
N PHE A 118 -15.76 -25.71 1.91
CA PHE A 118 -16.02 -24.51 2.70
C PHE A 118 -16.94 -24.81 3.89
N TRP A 119 -18.09 -25.44 3.63
CA TRP A 119 -19.10 -25.74 4.66
C TRP A 119 -18.69 -26.85 5.62
N THR A 120 -17.82 -27.76 5.19
CA THR A 120 -17.26 -28.84 6.03
C THR A 120 -16.05 -28.39 6.85
N GLY A 121 -15.55 -27.17 6.64
CA GLY A 121 -14.37 -26.63 7.33
C GLY A 121 -13.02 -27.16 6.79
N ASN A 122 -13.02 -27.97 5.72
CA ASN A 122 -11.81 -28.44 5.07
C ASN A 122 -11.28 -27.39 4.06
N TRP A 123 -10.93 -26.20 4.54
CA TRP A 123 -10.50 -25.09 3.68
C TRP A 123 -9.16 -25.34 2.98
N ALA A 124 -8.33 -26.22 3.54
CA ALA A 124 -7.05 -26.62 2.96
C ALA A 124 -7.21 -27.23 1.55
N ALA A 125 -8.39 -27.76 1.21
CA ALA A 125 -8.68 -28.28 -0.12
C ALA A 125 -8.49 -27.21 -1.22
N TYR A 126 -8.80 -25.94 -0.94
CA TYR A 126 -8.70 -24.84 -1.92
C TYR A 126 -7.27 -24.38 -2.22
N ALA A 127 -6.29 -24.87 -1.46
CA ALA A 127 -4.86 -24.56 -1.64
C ALA A 127 -4.09 -25.69 -2.33
N GLN A 128 -4.74 -26.83 -2.61
CA GLN A 128 -4.09 -28.00 -3.18
C GLN A 128 -3.84 -27.81 -4.67
N ASN A 129 -2.72 -28.37 -5.16
CA ASN A 129 -2.35 -28.37 -6.58
C ASN A 129 -2.37 -26.96 -7.20
N PRO A 130 -1.45 -26.07 -6.75
CA PRO A 130 -1.27 -24.75 -7.34
C PRO A 130 -0.76 -24.83 -8.79
N ASP A 131 -0.81 -23.71 -9.49
CA ASP A 131 -0.18 -23.60 -10.81
C ASP A 131 1.32 -23.95 -10.72
N SER A 132 1.79 -24.79 -11.64
CA SER A 132 3.16 -25.30 -11.61
C SER A 132 4.18 -24.23 -12.00
N ALA A 133 5.46 -24.47 -11.68
CA ALA A 133 6.54 -23.58 -12.12
C ALA A 133 6.67 -23.46 -13.66
N SER A 134 6.14 -24.44 -14.41
CA SER A 134 6.07 -24.45 -15.87
C SER A 134 4.75 -23.91 -16.43
N HIS A 135 3.87 -23.38 -15.60
CA HIS A 135 2.59 -22.83 -16.06
C HIS A 135 2.79 -21.71 -17.08
N ILE A 136 2.01 -21.76 -18.16
CA ILE A 136 1.96 -20.72 -19.19
C ILE A 136 0.74 -19.85 -18.93
N PHE A 137 0.95 -18.59 -18.57
CA PHE A 137 -0.13 -17.67 -18.25
C PHE A 137 -1.09 -17.49 -19.44
N SER A 138 -2.39 -17.60 -19.17
CA SER A 138 -3.50 -17.65 -20.13
C SER A 138 -3.57 -18.93 -20.97
N SER A 139 -3.03 -20.05 -20.46
CA SER A 139 -3.14 -21.40 -21.04
C SER A 139 -3.45 -22.43 -19.95
N SER A 140 -3.96 -23.60 -20.34
CA SER A 140 -4.15 -24.73 -19.41
C SER A 140 -2.87 -25.55 -19.19
N GLU A 141 -1.80 -25.23 -19.92
CA GLU A 141 -0.52 -25.91 -19.80
C GLU A 141 0.13 -25.59 -18.45
N GLY A 142 0.29 -26.61 -17.61
CA GLY A 142 0.87 -26.49 -16.28
C GLY A 142 -0.03 -25.83 -15.24
N SER A 143 -1.32 -25.61 -15.54
CA SER A 143 -2.28 -25.02 -14.60
C SER A 143 -2.73 -26.01 -13.53
N GLY A 144 -2.91 -25.51 -12.30
CA GLY A 144 -3.49 -26.24 -11.18
C GLY A 144 -5.00 -26.00 -11.04
N ASP A 145 -5.54 -26.39 -9.89
CA ASP A 145 -6.94 -26.14 -9.50
C ASP A 145 -7.08 -25.34 -8.19
N ALA A 146 -5.97 -25.07 -7.48
CA ALA A 146 -5.99 -24.17 -6.32
C ALA A 146 -6.62 -22.81 -6.65
N ILE A 147 -7.37 -22.26 -5.70
CA ILE A 147 -7.96 -20.91 -5.81
C ILE A 147 -7.47 -19.96 -4.72
N LEU A 148 -6.93 -20.49 -3.62
CA LEU A 148 -6.42 -19.72 -2.48
C LEU A 148 -5.11 -20.35 -2.00
N THR A 149 -3.98 -19.69 -2.24
CA THR A 149 -2.66 -20.23 -1.88
C THR A 149 -1.88 -19.27 -0.98
N PHE A 150 -0.71 -19.70 -0.55
CA PHE A 150 0.23 -18.86 0.20
C PHE A 150 1.67 -19.22 -0.18
N LEU A 151 1.94 -19.18 -1.49
CA LEU A 151 3.19 -19.68 -2.08
C LEU A 151 4.38 -18.76 -1.80
N GLY A 152 4.14 -17.45 -1.83
CA GLY A 152 5.21 -16.46 -1.81
C GLY A 152 6.01 -16.42 -3.12
N GLY A 153 6.86 -15.40 -3.25
CA GLY A 153 7.67 -15.20 -4.46
C GLY A 153 6.84 -14.80 -5.69
N PHE A 154 7.29 -15.22 -6.87
CA PHE A 154 6.73 -14.82 -8.15
C PHE A 154 6.45 -16.02 -9.05
N HIS A 155 5.43 -15.89 -9.89
CA HIS A 155 5.16 -16.82 -10.98
C HIS A 155 6.33 -16.77 -12.00
N PRO A 156 7.01 -17.90 -12.30
CA PRO A 156 8.27 -17.89 -13.05
C PRO A 156 8.20 -17.27 -14.45
N GLN A 157 7.10 -17.47 -15.19
CA GLN A 157 6.97 -16.88 -16.53
C GLN A 157 6.67 -15.37 -16.50
N SER A 158 5.67 -14.96 -15.72
CA SER A 158 5.19 -13.58 -15.72
C SER A 158 6.02 -12.64 -14.85
N GLN A 159 6.87 -13.18 -13.96
CA GLN A 159 7.66 -12.44 -12.98
C GLN A 159 6.78 -11.52 -12.11
N SER A 160 5.58 -11.99 -11.76
CA SER A 160 4.59 -11.28 -10.96
C SER A 160 4.10 -12.14 -9.79
N LEU A 161 3.44 -11.51 -8.82
CA LEU A 161 2.76 -12.23 -7.73
C LEU A 161 1.75 -13.25 -8.27
N TRP A 162 1.58 -14.35 -7.54
CA TRP A 162 0.60 -15.40 -7.87
C TRP A 162 -0.83 -14.88 -7.69
N LEU A 163 -1.69 -15.09 -8.70
CA LEU A 163 -3.10 -14.65 -8.62
C LEU A 163 -3.86 -15.30 -7.45
N THR A 164 -3.58 -16.56 -7.14
CA THR A 164 -4.15 -17.29 -6.00
C THR A 164 -3.68 -16.73 -4.65
N ASP A 165 -2.45 -16.21 -4.55
CA ASP A 165 -1.97 -15.49 -3.37
C ASP A 165 -2.66 -14.11 -3.26
N ILE A 166 -2.84 -13.39 -4.37
CA ILE A 166 -3.56 -12.10 -4.39
C ILE A 166 -5.04 -12.30 -3.99
N ALA A 167 -5.69 -13.37 -4.47
CA ALA A 167 -7.07 -13.70 -4.13
C ALA A 167 -7.21 -14.00 -2.63
N HIS A 168 -6.29 -14.81 -2.09
CA HIS A 168 -6.25 -15.12 -0.66
C HIS A 168 -5.95 -13.90 0.20
N HIS A 169 -5.02 -13.03 -0.22
CA HIS A 169 -4.75 -11.76 0.45
C HIS A 169 -6.02 -10.92 0.58
N HIS A 170 -6.77 -10.72 -0.51
CA HIS A 170 -8.01 -9.93 -0.49
C HIS A 170 -9.08 -10.56 0.40
N LEU A 171 -9.15 -11.90 0.45
CA LEU A 171 -10.10 -12.59 1.31
C LEU A 171 -9.76 -12.37 2.78
N ALA A 172 -8.48 -12.49 3.12
CA ALA A 172 -8.00 -12.30 4.49
C ALA A 172 -8.23 -10.87 4.98
N ILE A 173 -7.86 -9.85 4.19
CA ILE A 173 -8.08 -8.45 4.59
C ILE A 173 -9.57 -8.08 4.58
N ALA A 174 -10.39 -8.72 3.73
CA ALA A 174 -11.84 -8.51 3.75
C ALA A 174 -12.44 -8.91 5.11
N VAL A 175 -12.06 -10.08 5.64
CA VAL A 175 -12.49 -10.53 6.97
C VAL A 175 -12.04 -9.55 8.04
N ILE A 176 -10.77 -9.10 8.00
CA ILE A 176 -10.24 -8.12 8.96
C ILE A 176 -11.07 -6.83 8.95
N PHE A 177 -11.35 -6.28 7.76
CA PHE A 177 -12.08 -5.03 7.62
C PHE A 177 -13.57 -5.15 7.97
N ILE A 178 -14.21 -6.27 7.62
CA ILE A 178 -15.60 -6.55 8.03
C ILE A 178 -15.68 -6.59 9.56
N VAL A 179 -14.80 -7.34 10.23
CA VAL A 179 -14.78 -7.40 11.69
C VAL A 179 -14.47 -6.03 12.31
N ALA A 180 -13.47 -5.32 11.79
CA ALA A 180 -13.11 -3.97 12.28
C ALA A 180 -14.26 -2.97 12.15
N GLY A 181 -15.07 -3.06 11.08
CA GLY A 181 -16.24 -2.21 10.86
C GLY A 181 -17.42 -2.47 11.79
N HIS A 182 -17.31 -3.40 12.74
CA HIS A 182 -18.29 -3.63 13.80
C HIS A 182 -17.82 -3.14 15.18
N MET A 183 -16.74 -2.34 15.22
CA MET A 183 -16.15 -1.87 16.47
C MET A 183 -16.90 -0.68 17.09
N TYR A 184 -17.34 0.29 16.28
CA TYR A 184 -17.85 1.55 16.81
C TYR A 184 -19.36 1.51 17.06
N ARG A 185 -19.81 2.26 18.07
CA ARG A 185 -21.21 2.26 18.49
C ARG A 185 -22.08 2.99 17.47
N THR A 186 -23.19 2.38 17.09
CA THR A 186 -24.23 2.99 16.25
C THR A 186 -25.58 2.93 16.98
N ASN A 187 -26.68 3.12 16.25
CA ASN A 187 -28.05 3.08 16.76
C ASN A 187 -28.46 1.72 17.35
N PHE A 188 -27.66 0.67 17.12
CA PHE A 188 -27.87 -0.66 17.72
C PHE A 188 -27.41 -0.79 19.18
N GLY A 189 -26.86 0.28 19.77
CA GLY A 189 -26.61 0.36 21.21
C GLY A 189 -25.34 -0.33 21.71
N ILE A 190 -24.66 -1.12 20.89
CA ILE A 190 -23.41 -1.85 21.21
C ILE A 190 -22.26 -1.29 20.37
N GLY A 191 -21.05 -1.24 20.95
CA GLY A 191 -19.82 -0.77 20.32
C GLY A 191 -19.14 0.35 21.12
N HIS A 192 -18.04 0.88 20.58
CA HIS A 192 -17.24 1.91 21.22
C HIS A 192 -17.62 3.34 20.78
N ARG A 193 -17.60 4.30 21.73
CA ARG A 193 -17.62 5.73 21.42
C ARG A 193 -16.18 6.24 21.28
N LEU A 194 -15.84 6.85 20.15
CA LEU A 194 -14.46 7.29 19.89
C LEU A 194 -14.00 8.34 20.90
N GLN A 195 -14.88 9.29 21.20
CA GLN A 195 -14.62 10.31 22.22
C GLN A 195 -14.24 9.68 23.57
N ALA A 196 -14.99 8.68 24.04
CA ALA A 196 -14.74 8.04 25.32
C ALA A 196 -13.40 7.26 25.32
N ILE A 197 -13.03 6.64 24.20
CA ILE A 197 -11.72 6.02 24.04
C ILE A 197 -10.63 7.08 24.20
N LEU A 198 -10.70 8.18 23.45
CA LEU A 198 -9.69 9.23 23.46
C LEU A 198 -9.54 9.87 24.85
N GLU A 199 -10.65 10.21 25.50
CA GLU A 199 -10.64 10.83 26.83
C GLU A 199 -10.09 9.92 27.94
N ALA A 200 -10.25 8.60 27.79
CA ALA A 200 -9.72 7.61 28.73
C ALA A 200 -8.23 7.30 28.50
N HIS A 201 -7.70 7.51 27.29
CA HIS A 201 -6.30 7.26 26.95
C HIS A 201 -5.39 8.40 27.43
N VAL A 202 -5.15 8.45 28.74
CA VAL A 202 -4.20 9.38 29.38
C VAL A 202 -3.00 8.58 29.92
N PRO A 203 -1.76 8.96 29.61
CA PRO A 203 -0.60 8.20 30.05
C PRO A 203 -0.45 8.23 31.59
N PRO A 204 -0.08 7.11 32.23
CA PRO A 204 0.09 7.04 33.68
C PRO A 204 1.13 8.02 34.24
N SER A 205 2.13 8.39 33.43
CA SER A 205 3.22 9.27 33.85
C SER A 205 2.83 10.75 33.94
N GLY A 206 1.66 11.14 33.41
CA GLY A 206 1.23 12.54 33.34
C GLY A 206 2.07 13.43 32.41
N SER A 207 3.12 12.90 31.77
CA SER A 207 4.09 13.66 30.97
C SER A 207 3.50 14.27 29.68
N LEU A 208 2.29 13.87 29.27
CA LEU A 208 1.57 14.40 28.11
C LEU A 208 0.39 15.31 28.50
N GLY A 209 0.37 15.82 29.73
CA GLY A 209 -0.68 16.73 30.20
C GLY A 209 -2.06 16.06 30.23
N ALA A 210 -3.06 16.72 29.64
CA ALA A 210 -4.44 16.22 29.55
C ALA A 210 -4.64 15.11 28.50
N GLY A 211 -3.58 14.67 27.80
CA GLY A 211 -3.65 13.59 26.82
C GLY A 211 -4.50 13.96 25.61
N HIS A 212 -5.41 13.08 25.21
CA HIS A 212 -6.25 13.25 24.00
C HIS A 212 -7.61 13.91 24.26
N ARG A 213 -7.82 14.53 25.42
CA ARG A 213 -9.07 15.25 25.70
C ARG A 213 -9.31 16.38 24.69
N GLY A 214 -10.56 16.53 24.24
CA GLY A 214 -10.97 17.51 23.23
C GLY A 214 -10.58 17.16 21.78
N ILE A 215 -9.70 16.17 21.55
CA ILE A 215 -9.21 15.84 20.19
C ILE A 215 -10.34 15.34 19.28
N PHE A 216 -11.30 14.56 19.82
CA PHE A 216 -12.44 14.09 19.02
C PHE A 216 -13.20 15.26 18.39
N ASP A 217 -13.55 16.26 19.19
CA ASP A 217 -14.29 17.43 18.71
C ASP A 217 -13.43 18.32 17.81
N THR A 218 -12.15 18.52 18.15
CA THR A 218 -11.21 19.26 17.30
C THR A 218 -11.13 18.67 15.89
N VAL A 219 -11.03 17.34 15.78
CA VAL A 219 -10.99 16.65 14.48
C VAL A 219 -12.36 16.65 13.80
N ASN A 220 -13.43 16.26 14.52
CA ASN A 220 -14.74 16.06 13.91
C ASN A 220 -15.41 17.38 13.47
N ASN A 221 -15.00 18.51 14.05
CA ASN A 221 -15.50 19.84 13.68
C ASN A 221 -14.66 20.57 12.62
N SER A 222 -13.38 20.21 12.42
CA SER A 222 -12.54 20.83 11.38
C SER A 222 -12.38 19.94 10.16
N LEU A 223 -12.92 20.39 9.03
CA LEU A 223 -12.68 19.74 7.73
C LEU A 223 -11.21 19.87 7.29
N HIS A 224 -10.51 20.93 7.68
CA HIS A 224 -9.09 21.10 7.37
C HIS A 224 -8.22 20.11 8.13
N PHE A 225 -8.53 19.83 9.40
CA PHE A 225 -7.84 18.78 10.15
C PHE A 225 -8.09 17.39 9.53
N GLN A 226 -9.35 17.08 9.20
CA GLN A 226 -9.70 15.81 8.56
C GLN A 226 -9.00 15.64 7.21
N LEU A 227 -9.01 16.68 6.38
CA LEU A 227 -8.35 16.65 5.07
C LEU A 227 -6.84 16.54 5.21
N GLY A 228 -6.23 17.24 6.17
CA GLY A 228 -4.80 17.11 6.48
C GLY A 228 -4.42 15.67 6.83
N LEU A 229 -5.16 15.03 7.74
CA LEU A 229 -4.94 13.62 8.11
C LEU A 229 -5.19 12.65 6.95
N ALA A 230 -6.25 12.87 6.17
CA ALA A 230 -6.59 12.03 5.02
C ALA A 230 -5.50 12.09 3.95
N LEU A 231 -4.99 13.29 3.65
CA LEU A 231 -3.88 13.48 2.72
C LEU A 231 -2.58 12.89 3.27
N ALA A 232 -2.25 13.07 4.56
CA ALA A 232 -1.04 12.47 5.13
C ALA A 232 -1.07 10.92 5.03
N SER A 233 -2.22 10.33 5.32
CA SER A 233 -2.42 8.87 5.22
C SER A 233 -2.35 8.40 3.76
N LEU A 234 -3.03 9.09 2.85
CA LEU A 234 -3.08 8.77 1.43
C LEU A 234 -1.71 8.96 0.75
N GLY A 235 -0.99 10.03 1.06
CA GLY A 235 0.34 10.31 0.52
C GLY A 235 1.35 9.24 0.94
N THR A 236 1.28 8.80 2.20
CA THR A 236 2.09 7.68 2.71
C THR A 236 1.80 6.38 1.96
N ILE A 237 0.52 6.02 1.82
CA ILE A 237 0.13 4.81 1.09
C ILE A 237 0.45 4.92 -0.41
N THR A 238 0.35 6.10 -1.01
CA THR A 238 0.71 6.31 -2.43
C THR A 238 2.20 6.06 -2.67
N SER A 239 3.07 6.50 -1.74
CA SER A 239 4.50 6.17 -1.78
C SER A 239 4.73 4.68 -1.59
N LEU A 240 4.02 4.05 -0.65
CA LEU A 240 4.07 2.60 -0.43
C LEU A 240 3.69 1.81 -1.68
N VAL A 241 2.64 2.23 -2.41
CA VAL A 241 2.24 1.65 -3.70
C VAL A 241 3.39 1.71 -4.70
N ALA A 242 4.10 2.85 -4.80
CA ALA A 242 5.25 2.97 -5.68
C ALA A 242 6.35 1.96 -5.31
N GLN A 243 6.73 1.91 -4.02
CA GLN A 243 7.81 1.07 -3.51
C GLN A 243 7.50 -0.44 -3.64
N HIS A 244 6.26 -0.84 -3.34
CA HIS A 244 5.86 -2.24 -3.43
C HIS A 244 5.63 -2.67 -4.87
N THR A 245 5.09 -1.84 -5.75
CA THR A 245 4.77 -2.25 -7.13
C THR A 245 6.04 -2.56 -7.93
N TYR A 246 7.14 -1.82 -7.73
CA TYR A 246 8.37 -2.10 -8.48
C TYR A 246 9.12 -3.34 -7.94
N SER A 247 9.06 -3.58 -6.62
CA SER A 247 9.79 -4.67 -5.97
C SER A 247 9.00 -5.99 -5.91
N LEU A 248 7.67 -5.90 -5.88
CA LEU A 248 6.71 -7.01 -5.86
C LEU A 248 5.67 -6.81 -6.98
N PRO A 249 6.01 -7.04 -8.25
CA PRO A 249 5.13 -6.74 -9.38
C PRO A 249 3.80 -7.51 -9.29
N PRO A 250 2.64 -6.83 -9.19
CA PRO A 250 1.35 -7.52 -9.04
C PRO A 250 0.73 -7.94 -10.38
N TYR A 251 1.22 -7.38 -11.50
CA TYR A 251 0.64 -7.59 -12.82
C TYR A 251 1.58 -8.42 -13.70
N ALA A 252 1.00 -9.37 -14.43
CA ALA A 252 1.72 -10.26 -15.31
C ALA A 252 2.54 -9.47 -16.34
N PHE A 253 3.82 -9.81 -16.45
CA PHE A 253 4.80 -9.23 -17.39
C PHE A 253 5.12 -7.74 -17.16
N LEU A 254 4.65 -7.11 -16.08
CA LEU A 254 4.99 -5.72 -15.77
C LEU A 254 6.50 -5.53 -15.56
N ALA A 255 7.16 -6.49 -14.91
CA ALA A 255 8.60 -6.45 -14.65
C ALA A 255 9.46 -6.44 -15.93
N ASN A 256 8.90 -6.87 -17.07
CA ASN A 256 9.59 -6.89 -18.36
C ASN A 256 9.38 -5.58 -19.15
N ASP A 257 8.42 -4.75 -18.76
CA ASP A 257 8.15 -3.44 -19.38
C ASP A 257 8.79 -2.33 -18.55
N PHE A 258 10.10 -2.14 -18.77
CA PHE A 258 10.91 -1.20 -17.98
C PHE A 258 10.43 0.25 -18.08
N THR A 259 9.92 0.67 -19.25
CA THR A 259 9.42 2.05 -19.43
C THR A 259 8.14 2.27 -18.65
N THR A 260 7.22 1.30 -18.67
CA THR A 260 6.01 1.36 -17.85
C THR A 260 6.34 1.31 -16.36
N GLN A 261 7.24 0.43 -15.92
CA GLN A 261 7.62 0.33 -14.51
C GLN A 261 8.25 1.63 -13.99
N ALA A 262 9.17 2.24 -14.76
CA ALA A 262 9.75 3.54 -14.43
C ALA A 262 8.70 4.66 -14.39
N SER A 263 7.75 4.65 -15.34
CA SER A 263 6.65 5.62 -15.41
C SER A 263 5.75 5.51 -14.18
N LEU A 264 5.35 4.29 -13.79
CA LEU A 264 4.49 4.05 -12.64
C LEU A 264 5.14 4.46 -11.32
N TYR A 265 6.42 4.10 -11.10
CA TYR A 265 7.15 4.50 -9.90
C TYR A 265 7.24 6.03 -9.80
N THR A 266 7.70 6.68 -10.87
CA THR A 266 7.85 8.14 -10.91
C THR A 266 6.51 8.84 -10.70
N HIS A 267 5.46 8.39 -11.40
CA HIS A 267 4.11 8.95 -11.28
C HIS A 267 3.60 8.93 -9.84
N HIS A 268 3.63 7.77 -9.17
CA HIS A 268 3.11 7.64 -7.82
C HIS A 268 3.97 8.40 -6.80
N GLN A 269 5.31 8.44 -6.96
CA GLN A 269 6.18 9.23 -6.08
C GLN A 269 5.91 10.74 -6.18
N TYR A 270 5.71 11.27 -7.39
CA TYR A 270 5.36 12.68 -7.54
C TYR A 270 3.99 13.00 -6.93
N ILE A 271 2.97 12.15 -7.18
CA ILE A 271 1.65 12.32 -6.56
C ILE A 271 1.76 12.26 -5.04
N ALA A 272 2.51 11.31 -4.49
CA ALA A 272 2.72 11.21 -3.04
C ALA A 272 3.31 12.51 -2.48
N GLY A 273 4.32 13.09 -3.14
CA GLY A 273 4.89 14.39 -2.75
C GLY A 273 3.86 15.52 -2.74
N PHE A 274 3.05 15.65 -3.80
CA PHE A 274 1.98 16.66 -3.85
C PHE A 274 0.94 16.49 -2.74
N ILE A 275 0.48 15.25 -2.52
CA ILE A 275 -0.48 14.92 -1.47
C ILE A 275 0.08 15.24 -0.08
N MET A 276 1.35 14.88 0.19
CA MET A 276 2.01 15.15 1.47
C MET A 276 2.15 16.66 1.73
N CYS A 277 2.56 17.45 0.75
CA CYS A 277 2.59 18.91 0.89
C CYS A 277 1.19 19.48 1.17
N GLY A 278 0.15 18.96 0.51
CA GLY A 278 -1.24 19.33 0.76
C GLY A 278 -1.70 19.00 2.19
N ALA A 279 -1.21 17.90 2.78
CA ALA A 279 -1.51 17.51 4.15
C ALA A 279 -1.04 18.58 5.16
N PHE A 280 0.21 19.03 5.04
CA PHE A 280 0.75 20.09 5.89
C PHE A 280 0.10 21.44 5.62
N ALA A 281 -0.20 21.77 4.36
CA ALA A 281 -0.93 22.98 4.02
C ALA A 281 -2.29 23.04 4.73
N HIS A 282 -3.06 21.95 4.72
CA HIS A 282 -4.34 21.88 5.42
C HIS A 282 -4.20 21.84 6.95
N GLY A 283 -3.12 21.25 7.48
CA GLY A 283 -2.77 21.36 8.89
C GLY A 283 -2.52 22.81 9.33
N ALA A 284 -1.76 23.57 8.54
CA ALA A 284 -1.51 25.00 8.80
C ALA A 284 -2.80 25.83 8.71
N ILE A 285 -3.65 25.56 7.71
CA ILE A 285 -4.95 26.24 7.58
C ILE A 285 -5.84 25.94 8.81
N PHE A 286 -5.85 24.70 9.29
CA PHE A 286 -6.54 24.33 10.54
C PHE A 286 -6.05 25.19 11.72
N PHE A 287 -4.74 25.30 11.93
CA PHE A 287 -4.20 26.10 13.04
C PHE A 287 -4.58 27.58 13.00
N ILE A 288 -4.82 28.12 11.81
CA ILE A 288 -5.22 29.52 11.63
C ILE A 288 -6.73 29.71 11.79
N ARG A 289 -7.53 28.81 11.22
CA ARG A 289 -8.99 29.03 11.07
C ARG A 289 -9.83 28.33 12.13
N ASP A 290 -9.43 27.14 12.54
CA ASP A 290 -10.31 26.20 13.23
C ASP A 290 -9.78 25.77 14.60
N TYR A 291 -8.49 26.02 14.90
CA TYR A 291 -7.91 25.69 16.21
C TYR A 291 -8.44 26.60 17.32
N ASP A 292 -8.99 25.98 18.36
CA ASP A 292 -9.43 26.65 19.58
C ASP A 292 -8.46 26.32 20.74
N PRO A 293 -7.67 27.30 21.23
CA PRO A 293 -6.75 27.10 22.35
C PRO A 293 -7.43 26.70 23.66
N GLU A 294 -8.66 27.15 23.92
CA GLU A 294 -9.36 26.85 25.17
C GLU A 294 -9.87 25.41 25.16
N LEU A 295 -10.44 24.95 24.05
CA LEU A 295 -10.84 23.54 23.88
C LEU A 295 -9.65 22.58 23.97
N ASN A 296 -8.50 22.99 23.43
CA ASN A 296 -7.30 22.15 23.35
C ASN A 296 -6.33 22.34 24.52
N LYS A 297 -6.71 23.11 25.55
CA LYS A 297 -5.82 23.49 26.64
C LYS A 297 -5.19 22.29 27.35
N GLY A 298 -3.86 22.23 27.33
CA GLY A 298 -3.07 21.21 28.00
C GLY A 298 -3.14 19.82 27.38
N ASN A 299 -3.85 19.63 26.26
CA ASN A 299 -3.85 18.37 25.52
C ASN A 299 -2.59 18.23 24.66
N VAL A 300 -2.44 17.10 23.97
CA VAL A 300 -1.25 16.82 23.15
C VAL A 300 -0.97 17.86 22.05
N LEU A 301 -2.02 18.48 21.48
CA LEU A 301 -1.88 19.45 20.40
C LEU A 301 -1.35 20.80 20.91
N ALA A 302 -1.92 21.31 22.01
CA ALA A 302 -1.42 22.52 22.65
C ALA A 302 0.03 22.35 23.11
N ARG A 303 0.35 21.17 23.67
CA ARG A 303 1.72 20.87 24.11
C ARG A 303 2.72 20.97 22.97
N ILE A 304 2.44 20.42 21.78
CA ILE A 304 3.33 20.53 20.61
C ILE A 304 3.64 22.01 20.30
N LEU A 305 2.64 22.89 20.41
CA LEU A 305 2.83 24.32 20.18
C LEU A 305 3.69 24.98 21.27
N ASP A 306 3.58 24.55 22.53
CA ASP A 306 4.35 25.09 23.66
C ASP A 306 5.86 24.86 23.54
N HIS A 307 6.30 23.87 22.75
CA HIS A 307 7.72 23.57 22.51
C HIS A 307 8.09 23.53 21.03
N LYS A 308 7.36 24.28 20.19
CA LYS A 308 7.59 24.33 18.74
C LYS A 308 9.01 24.77 18.37
N GLU A 309 9.63 25.67 19.14
CA GLU A 309 10.99 26.15 18.91
C GLU A 309 12.01 25.03 19.07
N ALA A 310 11.78 24.10 20.01
CA ALA A 310 12.61 22.91 20.17
C ALA A 310 12.48 21.99 18.96
N ILE A 311 11.25 21.73 18.48
CA ILE A 311 11.01 20.88 17.30
C ILE A 311 11.71 21.48 16.06
N ILE A 312 11.48 22.76 15.79
CA ILE A 312 12.04 23.47 14.62
C ILE A 312 13.57 23.50 14.69
N SER A 313 14.16 23.80 15.86
CA SER A 313 15.62 23.82 16.00
C SER A 313 16.28 22.45 15.78
N HIS A 314 15.64 21.37 16.23
CA HIS A 314 16.15 20.02 15.98
C HIS A 314 16.03 19.63 14.50
N LEU A 315 14.91 19.95 13.84
CA LEU A 315 14.75 19.73 12.40
C LEU A 315 15.77 20.53 11.58
N SER A 316 16.06 21.78 11.99
CA SER A 316 17.10 22.62 11.40
C SER A 316 18.49 21.99 11.57
N TRP A 317 18.82 21.54 12.79
CA TRP A 317 20.08 20.86 13.05
C TRP A 317 20.25 19.60 12.21
N VAL A 318 19.25 18.72 12.13
CA VAL A 318 19.32 17.49 11.30
C VAL A 318 19.51 17.84 9.83
N SER A 319 18.80 18.84 9.31
CA SER A 319 18.91 19.27 7.91
C SER A 319 20.32 19.80 7.61
N LEU A 320 20.88 20.64 8.50
CA LEU A 320 22.24 21.14 8.36
C LEU A 320 23.28 20.02 8.48
N PHE A 321 23.13 19.13 9.46
CA PHE A 321 24.00 17.99 9.66
C PHE A 321 24.06 17.10 8.42
N LEU A 322 22.90 16.67 7.91
CA LEU A 322 22.82 15.87 6.70
C LEU A 322 23.38 16.61 5.49
N GLY A 323 23.08 17.91 5.35
CA GLY A 323 23.55 18.75 4.24
C GLY A 323 25.07 18.84 4.18
N PHE A 324 25.70 19.23 5.29
CA PHE A 324 27.16 19.38 5.34
C PHE A 324 27.90 18.07 5.06
N HIS A 325 27.46 16.96 5.67
CA HIS A 325 28.19 15.69 5.55
C HIS A 325 27.93 15.00 4.20
N THR A 326 26.68 14.99 3.72
CA THR A 326 26.34 14.34 2.45
C THR A 326 27.01 15.05 1.27
N LEU A 327 26.85 16.37 1.19
CA LEU A 327 27.50 17.17 0.14
C LEU A 327 29.03 17.13 0.28
N GLY A 328 29.54 17.19 1.52
CA GLY A 328 30.98 17.09 1.80
C GLY A 328 31.60 15.81 1.27
N ILE A 329 30.94 14.65 1.45
CA ILE A 329 31.44 13.37 0.93
C ILE A 329 31.35 13.32 -0.60
N TYR A 330 30.25 13.80 -1.21
CA TYR A 330 30.16 13.88 -2.68
C TYR A 330 31.30 14.71 -3.27
N VAL A 331 31.53 15.92 -2.75
CA VAL A 331 32.60 16.81 -3.21
C VAL A 331 33.98 16.20 -2.97
N HIS A 332 34.22 15.59 -1.81
CA HIS A 332 35.47 14.87 -1.53
C HIS A 332 35.71 13.78 -2.58
N ASN A 333 34.71 12.93 -2.84
CA ASN A 333 34.81 11.82 -3.78
C ASN A 333 35.04 12.28 -5.22
N ASP A 334 34.41 13.38 -5.65
CA ASP A 334 34.64 14.00 -6.95
C ASP A 334 36.07 14.54 -7.07
N VAL A 335 36.58 15.24 -6.05
CA VAL A 335 37.94 15.82 -6.07
C VAL A 335 39.01 14.75 -6.14
N VAL A 336 38.94 13.71 -5.31
CA VAL A 336 39.95 12.63 -5.32
C VAL A 336 39.88 11.81 -6.62
N LEU A 337 38.70 11.66 -7.22
CA LEU A 337 38.53 11.04 -8.52
C LEU A 337 39.13 11.89 -9.63
N ALA A 338 38.88 13.20 -9.62
CA ALA A 338 39.46 14.15 -10.57
C ALA A 338 40.99 14.20 -10.50
N PHE A 339 41.57 13.97 -9.32
CA PHE A 339 43.01 13.82 -9.12
C PHE A 339 43.58 12.44 -9.49
N GLY A 340 42.77 11.53 -10.01
CA GLY A 340 43.21 10.20 -10.43
C GLY A 340 43.54 9.25 -9.27
N THR A 341 43.00 9.52 -8.07
CA THR A 341 43.20 8.70 -6.86
C THR A 341 41.85 8.18 -6.33
N PRO A 342 41.13 7.32 -7.09
CA PRO A 342 39.82 6.82 -6.70
C PRO A 342 39.84 5.99 -5.41
N GLU A 343 40.97 5.38 -5.06
CA GLU A 343 41.14 4.62 -3.81
C GLU A 343 41.05 5.49 -2.54
N LYS A 344 41.12 6.82 -2.68
CA LYS A 344 40.98 7.78 -1.58
C LYS A 344 39.54 8.25 -1.37
N GLN A 345 38.59 7.70 -2.13
CA GLN A 345 37.17 7.95 -1.91
C GLN A 345 36.74 7.42 -0.54
N ILE A 346 35.78 8.11 0.07
CA ILE A 346 35.09 7.65 1.26
C ILE A 346 33.88 6.86 0.80
N LEU A 347 33.98 5.53 0.88
CA LEU A 347 32.96 4.58 0.49
C LEU A 347 32.41 3.89 1.74
N ILE A 348 31.24 4.31 2.18
CA ILE A 348 30.59 3.78 3.40
C ILE A 348 29.55 2.73 2.99
N GLU A 349 29.72 1.50 3.46
CA GLU A 349 28.75 0.43 3.23
C GLU A 349 27.46 0.66 4.05
N PRO A 350 26.27 0.49 3.45
CA PRO A 350 24.99 0.61 4.15
C PRO A 350 24.69 -0.66 4.99
N VAL A 351 25.56 -0.98 5.95
CA VAL A 351 25.52 -2.24 6.72
C VAL A 351 24.20 -2.48 7.43
N PHE A 352 23.51 -1.43 7.89
CA PHE A 352 22.19 -1.57 8.50
C PHE A 352 21.11 -2.01 7.50
N ALA A 353 21.15 -1.49 6.28
CA ALA A 353 20.20 -1.89 5.24
C ALA A 353 20.54 -3.28 4.70
N GLN A 354 21.83 -3.61 4.54
CA GLN A 354 22.30 -4.96 4.17
C GLN A 354 21.89 -6.00 5.21
N TRP A 355 21.98 -5.65 6.50
CA TRP A 355 21.49 -6.47 7.61
C TRP A 355 19.98 -6.73 7.51
N ILE A 356 19.18 -5.72 7.13
CA ILE A 356 17.74 -5.90 6.88
C ILE A 356 17.49 -6.85 5.70
N GLN A 357 18.24 -6.72 4.59
CA GLN A 357 18.11 -7.67 3.47
C GLN A 357 18.42 -9.11 3.91
N ALA A 358 19.46 -9.30 4.72
CA ALA A 358 19.80 -10.61 5.28
C ALA A 358 18.76 -11.11 6.28
N ALA A 359 18.23 -10.26 7.15
CA ALA A 359 17.12 -10.60 8.04
C ALA A 359 15.89 -11.10 7.27
N HIS A 360 15.69 -10.62 6.04
CA HIS A 360 14.65 -11.09 5.11
C HIS A 360 15.05 -12.32 4.27
N GLY A 361 16.24 -12.90 4.45
CA GLY A 361 16.65 -14.14 3.79
C GLY A 361 17.61 -13.97 2.61
N LYS A 362 18.12 -12.76 2.36
CA LYS A 362 19.14 -12.55 1.34
C LYS A 362 20.51 -13.04 1.81
N SER A 363 21.03 -14.06 1.15
CA SER A 363 22.27 -14.75 1.53
C SER A 363 23.55 -14.01 1.13
N LEU A 364 23.46 -13.07 0.19
CA LEU A 364 24.61 -12.42 -0.46
C LEU A 364 25.62 -11.79 0.51
N TYR A 365 25.14 -11.20 1.61
CA TYR A 365 25.99 -10.45 2.56
C TYR A 365 26.63 -11.30 3.66
N GLY A 366 26.30 -12.60 3.75
CA GLY A 366 26.91 -13.52 4.71
C GLY A 366 26.53 -13.31 6.17
N PHE A 367 25.51 -12.50 6.47
CA PHE A 367 24.94 -12.45 7.82
C PHE A 367 24.04 -13.68 8.05
N ASP A 368 24.29 -14.42 9.14
CA ASP A 368 23.53 -15.61 9.55
C ASP A 368 22.54 -15.24 10.68
N LEU A 369 21.37 -14.69 10.33
CA LEU A 369 20.33 -14.34 11.29
C LEU A 369 18.92 -14.48 10.70
N LEU A 370 17.92 -14.66 11.56
CA LEU A 370 16.50 -14.68 11.17
C LEU A 370 16.29 -15.52 9.90
N LEU A 371 15.72 -14.97 8.82
CA LEU A 371 15.38 -15.76 7.63
C LEU A 371 16.58 -16.17 6.77
N SER A 372 17.76 -15.54 6.91
CA SER A 372 18.98 -16.04 6.24
C SER A 372 19.61 -17.21 6.98
N SER A 373 19.18 -17.48 8.22
CA SER A 373 19.62 -18.60 9.04
C SER A 373 18.62 -19.75 9.00
N PRO A 374 18.92 -20.88 8.34
CA PRO A 374 17.97 -21.99 8.16
C PRO A 374 17.50 -22.64 9.46
N SER A 375 18.29 -22.52 10.54
CA SER A 375 18.01 -23.09 11.85
C SER A 375 17.27 -22.13 12.79
N SER A 376 16.97 -20.89 12.36
CA SER A 376 16.28 -19.92 13.21
C SER A 376 14.81 -20.29 13.41
N ALA A 377 14.24 -19.88 14.55
CA ALA A 377 12.81 -20.04 14.82
C ALA A 377 11.95 -19.32 13.77
N ALA A 378 12.41 -18.19 13.24
CA ALA A 378 11.71 -17.44 12.20
C ALA A 378 11.66 -18.21 10.88
N ALA A 379 12.77 -18.84 10.48
CA ALA A 379 12.83 -19.66 9.27
C ALA A 379 11.96 -20.93 9.42
N SER A 380 12.06 -21.61 10.57
CA SER A 380 11.29 -22.83 10.83
C SER A 380 9.78 -22.61 10.79
N ALA A 381 9.29 -21.47 11.28
CA ALA A 381 7.85 -21.15 11.30
C ALA A 381 7.24 -20.94 9.90
N GLY A 382 8.03 -20.49 8.92
CA GLY A 382 7.56 -20.18 7.56
C GLY A 382 7.86 -21.25 6.51
N GLN A 383 8.71 -22.23 6.82
CA GLN A 383 9.34 -23.13 5.85
C GLN A 383 8.36 -23.96 5.01
N SER A 384 7.18 -24.30 5.52
CA SER A 384 6.16 -25.10 4.83
C SER A 384 5.07 -24.27 4.14
N LEU A 385 5.17 -22.94 4.16
CA LEU A 385 4.17 -22.02 3.65
C LEU A 385 4.78 -21.12 2.56
N TRP A 386 4.98 -19.83 2.86
CA TRP A 386 5.41 -18.79 1.91
C TRP A 386 6.94 -18.68 1.77
N LEU A 387 7.70 -19.20 2.74
CA LEU A 387 9.12 -18.93 2.85
C LEU A 387 9.96 -19.50 1.70
N PRO A 388 9.72 -20.72 1.18
CA PRO A 388 10.50 -21.24 0.06
C PRO A 388 10.41 -20.35 -1.20
N GLY A 389 9.20 -19.96 -1.60
CA GLY A 389 8.99 -19.07 -2.76
C GLY A 389 9.57 -17.67 -2.53
N TRP A 390 9.47 -17.15 -1.29
CA TRP A 390 10.11 -15.90 -0.92
C TRP A 390 11.65 -15.96 -1.01
N LEU A 391 12.28 -17.01 -0.46
CA LEU A 391 13.73 -17.17 -0.47
C LEU A 391 14.27 -17.37 -1.89
N GLU A 392 13.53 -18.05 -2.74
CA GLU A 392 13.84 -18.13 -4.17
C GLU A 392 13.83 -16.73 -4.81
N ALA A 393 12.75 -15.96 -4.60
CA ALA A 393 12.60 -14.64 -5.20
C ALA A 393 13.66 -13.64 -4.72
N ILE A 394 13.92 -13.54 -3.40
CA ILE A 394 14.85 -12.56 -2.84
C ILE A 394 16.33 -12.85 -3.16
N ASN A 395 16.67 -14.11 -3.47
CA ASN A 395 18.02 -14.50 -3.89
C ASN A 395 18.18 -14.58 -5.42
N ASN A 396 17.12 -14.28 -6.19
CA ASN A 396 17.19 -14.20 -7.65
C ASN A 396 17.59 -12.79 -8.10
N ASN A 397 18.79 -12.67 -8.69
CA ASN A 397 19.35 -11.40 -9.16
C ASN A 397 18.71 -10.86 -10.46
N GLN A 398 17.66 -11.52 -10.99
CA GLN A 398 16.96 -11.11 -12.21
C GLN A 398 15.69 -10.31 -11.94
N ASN A 399 15.35 -10.04 -10.68
CA ASN A 399 14.20 -9.22 -10.30
C ASN A 399 14.63 -8.00 -9.46
N SER A 400 13.65 -7.20 -9.02
CA SER A 400 13.85 -5.98 -8.23
C SER A 400 13.56 -6.14 -6.73
N LEU A 401 13.34 -7.36 -6.25
CA LEU A 401 13.06 -7.64 -4.85
C LEU A 401 14.35 -7.53 -4.03
N PHE A 402 14.45 -6.50 -3.18
CA PHE A 402 15.66 -6.21 -2.38
C PHE A 402 16.94 -6.19 -3.23
N LEU A 403 17.03 -5.25 -4.18
CA LEU A 403 18.24 -5.04 -4.99
C LEU A 403 19.51 -4.95 -4.12
N THR A 404 20.63 -5.44 -4.65
CA THR A 404 21.92 -5.32 -3.96
C THR A 404 22.33 -3.86 -3.85
N ILE A 405 22.61 -3.44 -2.62
CA ILE A 405 23.00 -2.07 -2.28
C ILE A 405 24.45 -1.99 -1.80
N GLY A 406 25.09 -0.86 -2.08
CA GLY A 406 26.46 -0.54 -1.68
C GLY A 406 26.67 0.95 -1.37
N PRO A 407 27.91 1.47 -1.48
CA PRO A 407 28.24 2.82 -1.05
C PRO A 407 27.53 3.94 -1.81
N GLY A 408 27.23 3.74 -3.10
CA GLY A 408 26.44 4.69 -3.88
C GLY A 408 25.03 4.84 -3.32
N ASP A 409 24.39 3.72 -2.96
CA ASP A 409 23.06 3.69 -2.34
C ASP A 409 23.08 4.39 -0.98
N PHE A 410 24.13 4.19 -0.18
CA PHE A 410 24.28 4.88 1.11
C PHE A 410 24.19 6.41 0.94
N LEU A 411 24.95 6.98 -0.01
CA LEU A 411 25.00 8.43 -0.20
C LEU A 411 23.68 9.00 -0.73
N VAL A 412 23.04 8.34 -1.70
CA VAL A 412 21.76 8.83 -2.23
C VAL A 412 20.64 8.73 -1.19
N HIS A 413 20.63 7.72 -0.32
CA HIS A 413 19.64 7.64 0.77
C HIS A 413 19.83 8.77 1.79
N HIS A 414 21.07 9.19 2.07
CA HIS A 414 21.33 10.36 2.91
C HIS A 414 20.91 11.68 2.23
N ALA A 415 21.05 11.77 0.91
CA ALA A 415 20.52 12.90 0.14
C ALA A 415 18.98 12.93 0.14
N ILE A 416 18.31 11.77 0.03
CA ILE A 416 16.85 11.64 0.20
C ILE A 416 16.45 12.06 1.61
N ALA A 417 17.15 11.58 2.64
CA ALA A 417 16.90 11.95 4.02
C ALA A 417 17.03 13.48 4.23
N LEU A 418 18.07 14.10 3.67
CA LEU A 418 18.24 15.55 3.67
C LEU A 418 17.04 16.26 3.06
N GLY A 419 16.60 15.83 1.88
CA GLY A 419 15.43 16.38 1.20
C GLY A 419 14.17 16.28 2.06
N LEU A 420 13.87 15.10 2.59
CA LEU A 420 12.70 14.87 3.44
C LEU A 420 12.71 15.71 4.73
N HIS A 421 13.85 15.79 5.43
CA HIS A 421 13.96 16.57 6.67
C HIS A 421 13.86 18.08 6.39
N THR A 422 14.49 18.56 5.32
CA THR A 422 14.42 19.98 4.92
C THR A 422 13.01 20.37 4.49
N THR A 423 12.35 19.52 3.69
CA THR A 423 10.95 19.76 3.31
C THR A 423 10.03 19.74 4.53
N THR A 424 10.23 18.79 5.46
CA THR A 424 9.46 18.73 6.71
C THR A 424 9.69 19.98 7.56
N LEU A 425 10.94 20.46 7.69
CA LEU A 425 11.28 21.70 8.39
C LEU A 425 10.58 22.93 7.80
N ILE A 426 10.41 22.98 6.47
CA ILE A 426 9.74 24.11 5.82
C ILE A 426 8.22 24.06 6.05
N LEU A 427 7.65 22.85 6.12
CA LEU A 427 6.21 22.63 6.24
C LEU A 427 5.69 22.65 7.70
N VAL A 428 6.54 22.30 8.66
CA VAL A 428 6.30 22.35 10.11
C VAL A 428 6.67 23.72 10.65
#